data_AF-Q9YCI1-F1
#
_entry.id   AF-Q9YCI1-F1
#
_cell.length_a   1.000
_cell.length_b   1.000
_cell.length_c   1.000
_cell.angle_alpha   90.00
_cell.angle_beta   90.00
_cell.angle_gamma   90.00
#
_symmetry.space_group_name_H-M   'P 1'
#
loop_
_entity.id
_entity.type
_entity.pdbx_description
1 polymer ?
#
loop_
_entity_poly.entity_id
_entity_poly.type
_entity_poly.pdbx_seq_one_letter_code
_entity_poly.pdbx_strand_id
1 'polypeptide(L)'
;MGRRGGRFWPADAGGAIVVNPGSVGQPRDGDPRASYTVIDAEKSSIELYRVKYDVDKIIGKLRALGISSPHIMEPQTAGETRYSRAPTPPEAASMEPA
;
A
#
# COMPACT_ATOMS: atom_id res chain seq x y z
N MET A 1 -3.79 20.84 11.68
CA MET A 1 -4.08 19.41 11.86
C MET A 1 -4.84 18.93 10.62
N GLY A 2 -4.21 18.19 9.71
CA GLY A 2 -4.85 17.75 8.45
C GLY A 2 -3.99 16.66 7.79
N ARG A 3 -4.54 15.45 7.68
CA ARG A 3 -3.82 14.21 7.40
C ARG A 3 -3.33 14.16 5.95
N ARG A 4 -2.02 14.01 5.75
CA ARG A 4 -1.42 13.69 4.44
C ARG A 4 -1.45 12.16 4.26
N GLY A 5 -2.61 11.62 3.89
CA GLY A 5 -2.72 10.25 3.37
C GLY A 5 -2.07 10.18 2.00
N GLY A 6 -1.13 9.24 1.82
CA GLY A 6 -0.43 9.05 0.54
C GLY A 6 -1.43 8.69 -0.55
N ARG A 7 -1.39 9.42 -1.68
CA ARG A 7 -2.30 9.22 -2.81
C ARG A 7 -2.07 7.84 -3.44
N PHE A 8 -3.08 6.99 -3.31
CA PHE A 8 -3.25 5.71 -4.00
C PHE A 8 -4.13 5.93 -5.25
N TRP A 9 -3.92 5.16 -6.32
CA TRP A 9 -4.66 5.28 -7.59
C TRP A 9 -5.34 3.97 -7.99
N PRO A 10 -6.68 3.94 -8.17
CA PRO A 10 -7.38 2.91 -8.93
C PRO A 10 -6.95 2.90 -10.41
N ALA A 11 -6.47 1.79 -10.95
CA ALA A 11 -6.41 1.65 -12.42
C ALA A 11 -7.83 1.34 -12.93
N ASP A 12 -8.33 2.15 -13.87
CA ASP A 12 -9.57 1.86 -14.61
C ASP A 12 -9.30 0.71 -15.59
N ALA A 13 -9.97 -0.41 -15.35
CA ALA A 13 -9.90 -1.62 -16.15
C ALA A 13 -11.19 -1.82 -16.96
N GLY A 14 -11.73 -0.75 -17.55
CA GLY A 14 -12.95 -0.81 -18.36
C GLY A 14 -14.21 -0.91 -17.50
N GLY A 15 -14.33 -0.04 -16.49
CA GLY A 15 -15.48 0.01 -15.56
C GLY A 15 -15.24 -0.70 -14.23
N ALA A 16 -14.03 -1.20 -13.99
CA ALA A 16 -13.62 -1.81 -12.72
C ALA A 16 -12.36 -1.14 -12.17
N ILE A 17 -12.28 -1.08 -10.84
CA ILE A 17 -11.14 -0.54 -10.10
C ILE A 17 -10.27 -1.70 -9.61
N VAL A 18 -8.99 -1.73 -10.04
CA VAL A 18 -7.99 -2.67 -9.50
C VAL A 18 -7.24 -2.02 -8.34
N VAL A 19 -7.17 -2.72 -7.21
CA VAL A 19 -6.50 -2.25 -5.99
C VAL A 19 -5.43 -3.21 -5.52
N ASN A 20 -4.22 -2.69 -5.29
CA ASN A 20 -3.18 -3.39 -4.55
C ASN A 20 -3.00 -2.72 -3.18
N PRO A 21 -3.29 -3.41 -2.05
CA PRO A 21 -3.17 -2.86 -0.71
C PRO A 21 -1.72 -2.75 -0.20
N GLY A 22 -0.75 -3.26 -0.97
CA GLY A 22 0.62 -3.49 -0.52
C GLY A 22 0.74 -4.75 0.32
N SER A 23 1.80 -4.83 1.13
CA SER A 23 2.09 -5.99 1.98
C SER A 23 2.23 -5.58 3.44
N VAL A 24 1.64 -6.36 4.33
CA VAL A 24 1.75 -6.15 5.79
C VAL A 24 3.10 -6.67 6.32
N GLY A 25 3.52 -7.87 5.89
CA GLY A 25 4.66 -8.57 6.50
C GLY A 25 5.99 -8.43 5.77
N GLN A 26 5.97 -8.10 4.48
CA GLN A 26 7.17 -7.94 3.66
C GLN A 26 6.91 -6.95 2.51
N PRO A 27 6.82 -5.63 2.80
CA PRO A 27 6.72 -4.61 1.75
C PRO A 27 7.96 -4.63 0.86
N ARG A 28 7.76 -4.44 -0.45
CA ARG A 28 8.80 -4.52 -1.49
C ARG A 28 8.91 -3.26 -2.35
N ASP A 29 8.36 -2.16 -1.85
CA ASP A 29 8.24 -0.88 -2.55
C ASP A 29 9.13 0.22 -1.94
N GLY A 30 10.10 -0.16 -1.11
CA GLY A 30 11.03 0.75 -0.47
C GLY A 30 10.57 1.35 0.86
N ASP A 31 9.29 1.25 1.22
CA ASP A 31 8.79 1.70 2.52
C ASP A 31 8.65 0.50 3.48
N PRO A 32 9.46 0.40 4.55
CA PRO A 32 9.46 -0.76 5.44
C PRO A 32 8.21 -0.85 6.33
N ARG A 33 7.31 0.15 6.30
CA ARG A 33 6.05 0.11 7.05
C ARG A 33 5.08 -0.91 6.45
N ALA A 34 4.36 -1.61 7.32
CA ALA A 34 3.25 -2.47 6.92
C ALA A 34 2.22 -1.67 6.13
N SER A 35 1.72 -2.23 5.05
CA SER A 35 0.73 -1.61 4.16
C SER A 35 -0.57 -2.40 4.14
N TYR A 36 -1.69 -1.70 4.19
CA TYR A 36 -3.03 -2.25 3.97
C TYR A 36 -3.97 -1.18 3.43
N THR A 37 -5.13 -1.59 2.92
CA THR A 37 -6.15 -0.67 2.42
C THR A 37 -7.47 -0.87 3.17
N VAL A 38 -8.18 0.22 3.43
CA VAL A 38 -9.58 0.20 3.87
C VAL A 38 -10.45 0.62 2.69
N ILE A 39 -11.47 -0.18 2.39
CA ILE A 39 -12.48 0.11 1.39
C ILE A 39 -13.79 0.38 2.12
N ASP A 40 -14.36 1.56 1.90
CA ASP A 40 -15.68 1.94 2.37
C ASP A 40 -16.62 1.95 1.16
N ALA A 41 -17.48 0.93 1.08
CA ALA A 41 -18.40 0.75 -0.05
C ALA A 41 -19.55 1.77 -0.04
N GLU A 42 -19.99 2.22 1.14
CA GLU A 42 -21.07 3.22 1.25
C GLU A 42 -20.58 4.59 0.80
N LYS A 43 -19.34 4.94 1.16
CA LYS A 43 -18.71 6.21 0.79
C LYS A 43 -17.97 6.16 -0.54
N SER A 44 -17.94 5.00 -1.20
CA SER A 44 -17.16 4.78 -2.43
C SER A 44 -15.71 5.27 -2.30
N SER A 45 -15.05 4.95 -1.18
CA SER A 45 -13.69 5.44 -0.89
C SER A 45 -12.70 4.32 -0.61
N ILE A 46 -11.45 4.55 -0.99
CA ILE A 46 -10.34 3.60 -0.86
C ILE A 46 -9.16 4.33 -0.25
N GLU A 47 -8.71 3.89 0.92
CA GLU A 47 -7.65 4.54 1.68
C GLU A 47 -6.50 3.58 1.98
N LEU A 48 -5.27 3.95 1.58
CA LEU A 48 -4.05 3.20 1.85
C LEU A 48 -3.43 3.67 3.16
N TYR A 49 -3.11 2.72 4.03
CA TYR A 49 -2.53 2.95 5.34
C TYR A 49 -1.12 2.37 5.43
N ARG A 50 -0.24 3.09 6.14
CA ARG A 50 1.11 2.66 6.48
C ARG A 50 1.33 2.69 7.98
N VAL A 51 1.73 1.57 8.57
CA VAL A 51 1.92 1.43 10.01
C VAL A 51 3.36 1.00 10.31
N LYS A 52 4.02 1.76 11.19
CA LYS A 52 5.35 1.40 11.68
C LYS A 52 5.24 0.17 12.57
N TYR A 53 6.19 -0.74 12.42
CA TYR A 53 6.40 -1.86 13.33
C TYR A 53 7.91 -2.06 13.53
N ASP A 54 8.27 -2.84 14.53
CA ASP A 54 9.65 -3.15 14.86
C ASP A 54 10.19 -4.22 13.89
N VAL A 55 10.70 -3.76 12.75
CA VAL A 55 11.25 -4.61 11.68
C VAL A 55 12.46 -5.39 12.20
N ASP A 56 13.36 -4.72 12.93
CA ASP A 56 14.59 -5.32 13.45
C ASP A 56 14.30 -6.47 14.41
N LYS A 57 13.28 -6.32 15.27
CA LYS A 57 12.81 -7.41 16.15
C LYS A 57 12.34 -8.64 15.37
N ILE A 58 11.63 -8.45 14.26
CA ILE A 58 11.18 -9.57 13.42
C ILE A 58 12.35 -10.22 12.70
N ILE A 59 13.28 -9.43 12.16
CA ILE A 59 14.52 -9.93 11.55
C ILE A 59 15.31 -10.77 12.55
N GLY A 60 15.46 -10.30 13.80
CA GLY A 60 16.13 -11.04 14.86
C GLY A 60 15.49 -12.39 15.15
N LYS A 61 14.15 -12.45 15.21
CA LYS A 61 13.40 -13.71 15.38
C LYS A 61 13.61 -14.68 14.21
N LEU A 62 13.59 -14.17 12.98
CA LEU A 62 13.81 -15.00 11.78
C LEU A 62 15.23 -15.58 11.77
N ARG A 63 16.25 -14.76 12.10
CA ARG A 63 17.64 -15.22 12.22
C ARG A 63 17.80 -16.29 13.30
N ALA A 64 17.10 -16.16 14.44
CA ALA A 64 17.11 -17.17 15.51
C ALA A 64 16.49 -18.52 15.08
N LEU A 65 15.63 -18.53 14.07
CA LEU A 65 15.07 -19.74 13.45
C LEU A 65 15.97 -20.31 12.34
N GLY A 66 17.16 -19.73 12.11
CA GLY A 66 18.06 -20.13 11.03
C GLY A 66 17.64 -19.61 9.65
N ILE A 67 16.63 -18.74 9.58
CA ILE A 67 16.20 -18.12 8.32
C ILE A 67 17.16 -16.97 8.01
N SER A 68 17.69 -16.96 6.78
CA SER A 68 18.66 -15.97 6.32
C SER A 68 18.33 -15.52 4.89
N SER A 69 19.21 -14.70 4.31
CA SER A 69 19.12 -14.29 2.91
C SER A 69 18.96 -15.51 1.98
N PRO A 70 18.09 -15.45 0.95
CA PRO A 70 17.35 -14.27 0.46
C PRO A 70 15.97 -14.05 1.12
N HIS A 71 15.59 -14.84 2.13
CA HIS A 71 14.24 -14.85 2.69
C HIS A 71 13.99 -13.67 3.66
N ILE A 72 15.06 -13.16 4.27
CA ILE A 72 15.04 -11.90 5.02
C ILE A 72 15.39 -10.77 4.06
N MET A 73 14.48 -9.80 3.92
CA MET A 73 14.78 -8.53 3.25
C MET A 73 15.34 -7.58 4.30
N GLU A 74 16.51 -7.00 4.02
CA GLU A 74 17.01 -5.91 4.83
C GLU A 74 16.07 -4.69 4.68
N PRO A 75 15.85 -3.90 5.76
CA PRO A 75 14.98 -2.75 5.69
C PRO A 75 15.49 -1.79 4.62
N GLN A 76 14.68 -1.58 3.57
CA GLN A 76 15.02 -0.60 2.56
C GLN A 76 14.83 0.80 3.17
N THR A 77 15.76 1.72 2.91
CA THR A 77 15.53 3.13 3.18
C THR A 77 14.30 3.56 2.39
N ALA A 78 13.43 4.36 3.02
CA ALA A 78 12.23 4.91 2.40
C ALA A 78 12.58 5.63 1.09
N GLY A 79 12.57 4.89 -0.02
CA GLY A 79 12.72 5.45 -1.35
C GLY A 79 11.53 6.35 -1.61
N GLU A 80 11.73 7.43 -2.36
CA GLU A 80 10.61 8.17 -2.91
C GLU A 80 9.78 7.21 -3.76
N THR A 81 8.61 6.80 -3.28
CA THR A 81 7.65 6.07 -4.12
C THR A 81 7.19 7.02 -5.22
N ARG A 82 7.83 6.94 -6.38
CA ARG A 82 7.44 7.68 -7.58
C ARG A 82 6.33 6.91 -8.28
N TYR A 83 5.10 7.30 -7.99
CA TYR A 83 3.99 7.03 -8.92
C TYR A 83 4.16 7.98 -10.10
N SER A 84 4.45 7.44 -11.29
CA SER A 84 4.34 8.20 -12.54
C SER A 84 2.90 8.69 -12.68
N ARG A 85 2.74 9.95 -13.13
CA ARG A 85 1.49 10.69 -13.24
C ARG A 85 0.29 9.79 -13.61
N ALA A 86 -0.72 9.81 -12.74
CA ALA A 86 -1.98 9.10 -12.95
C ALA A 86 -2.69 9.57 -14.24
N PRO A 87 -3.41 8.69 -14.96
CA PRO A 87 -4.45 9.13 -15.87
C PRO A 87 -5.48 9.95 -15.09
N THR A 88 -6.04 11.00 -15.68
CA THR A 88 -7.17 11.73 -15.12
C THR A 88 -8.29 10.72 -14.84
N PRO A 89 -8.93 10.72 -13.65
CA PRO A 89 -10.07 9.83 -13.46
C PRO A 89 -11.12 10.24 -14.49
N PRO A 90 -11.85 9.27 -15.10
CA PRO A 90 -13.04 9.66 -15.84
C PRO A 90 -13.89 10.46 -14.86
N GLU A 91 -14.23 11.68 -15.27
CA GLU A 91 -15.17 12.56 -14.57
C GLU A 91 -16.32 11.68 -14.10
N ALA A 92 -16.53 11.61 -12.77
CA ALA A 92 -17.39 10.63 -12.13
C ALA A 92 -18.67 10.49 -12.95
N ALA A 93 -18.72 9.45 -13.81
CA ALA A 93 -19.89 9.15 -14.58
C ALA A 93 -20.93 8.83 -13.51
N SER A 94 -21.86 9.76 -13.35
CA SER A 94 -23.05 9.68 -12.52
C SER A 94 -23.54 8.23 -12.50
N MET A 95 -23.12 7.49 -11.47
CA MET A 95 -23.72 6.21 -11.13
C MET A 95 -25.09 6.58 -10.57
N GLU A 96 -26.06 6.68 -11.48
CA GLU A 96 -27.47 6.66 -11.13
C GLU A 96 -27.73 5.36 -10.35
N PRO A 97 -28.39 5.43 -9.17
CA PRO A 97 -28.69 4.25 -8.40
C PRO A 97 -29.67 3.35 -9.17
N ALA A 98 -29.44 2.04 -9.10
CA ALA A 98 -30.33 1.01 -9.65
C ALA A 98 -31.63 0.88 -8.84
#